data_AF-A0A7X0AWV8-F1
#
_entry.id   AF-A0A7X0AWV8-F1
#
_cell.length_a   1.000
_cell.length_b   1.000
_cell.length_c   1.000
_cell.angle_alpha   90.00
_cell.angle_beta   90.00
_cell.angle_gamma   90.00
#
_symmetry.space_group_name_H-M   'P 1'
#
loop_
_entity.id
_entity.type
_entity.pdbx_description
1 polymer ?
#
loop_
_entity_poly.entity_id
_entity_poly.type
_entity_poly.pdbx_seq_one_letter_code
_entity_poly.pdbx_strand_id
1 'polypeptide(L)'
;MARRLAVMVTLAAGISCLAAAVPRTAHAGMWLSSPDLAADGTLTAPQAWDRDGCGGKNISPALRWGGEAPTAKSFALIIMDADVKKGFRHWMVFNIPAGVHALPAGAGAADGKGLPKGAVQAMNDFGPKGYGGPCPPAGQTHRYVFTVYALNKDTLELSPDQPAGALESLVLSHALDKGRLLARSPRFDAPAASPDKVPEKASQPEAKTAEKQPAAKSVGNKPEAKPIGKQPEAKPVGKQPEAKPVPEARPPEAAAPPPDKPPDKTPE
;
A
#
# COMPACT_ATOMS: atom_id res chain seq x y z
N MET A 1 -37.65 -68.93 52.86
CA MET A 1 -37.15 -67.54 53.00
C MET A 1 -36.57 -67.10 51.66
N ALA A 2 -37.31 -66.32 50.87
CA ALA A 2 -36.91 -65.93 49.51
C ALA A 2 -36.32 -64.51 49.51
N ARG A 3 -35.04 -64.38 49.12
CA ARG A 3 -34.33 -63.11 48.93
C ARG A 3 -34.80 -62.45 47.63
N ARG A 4 -35.33 -61.23 47.70
CA ARG A 4 -35.59 -60.38 46.53
C ARG A 4 -34.36 -59.52 46.26
N LEU A 5 -33.74 -59.71 45.10
CA LEU A 5 -32.70 -58.84 44.54
C LEU A 5 -33.39 -57.61 43.93
N ALA A 6 -33.04 -56.41 44.38
CA ALA A 6 -33.45 -55.16 43.75
C ALA A 6 -32.39 -54.76 42.72
N VAL A 7 -32.78 -54.71 41.44
CA VAL A 7 -31.95 -54.17 40.36
C VAL A 7 -32.17 -52.66 40.30
N MET A 8 -31.15 -51.89 40.65
CA MET A 8 -31.13 -50.43 40.48
C MET A 8 -30.73 -50.11 39.04
N VAL A 9 -31.69 -49.65 38.23
CA VAL A 9 -31.43 -49.09 36.90
C VAL A 9 -31.06 -47.62 37.07
N THR A 10 -29.82 -47.26 36.76
CA THR A 10 -29.35 -45.87 36.71
C THR A 10 -29.58 -45.31 35.31
N LEU A 11 -30.43 -44.28 35.22
CA LEU A 11 -30.75 -43.59 33.97
C LEU A 11 -29.72 -42.47 33.75
N ALA A 12 -28.81 -42.64 32.78
CA ALA A 12 -27.88 -41.59 32.38
C ALA A 12 -28.59 -40.60 31.44
N ALA A 13 -28.81 -39.36 31.91
CA ALA A 13 -29.36 -38.28 31.09
C ALA A 13 -28.27 -37.77 30.12
N GLY A 14 -28.37 -38.15 28.85
CA GLY A 14 -27.53 -37.63 27.78
C GLY A 14 -27.88 -36.16 27.49
N ILE A 15 -26.99 -35.25 27.83
CA ILE A 15 -27.07 -33.84 27.41
C ILE A 15 -26.71 -33.78 25.93
N SER A 16 -27.74 -33.81 25.08
CA SER A 16 -27.59 -33.57 23.64
C SER A 16 -27.30 -32.08 23.43
N CYS A 17 -26.03 -31.76 23.19
CA CYS A 17 -25.58 -30.42 22.88
C CYS A 17 -26.02 -30.07 21.45
N LEU A 18 -27.20 -29.49 21.30
CA LEU A 18 -27.67 -28.93 20.03
C LEU A 18 -26.80 -27.71 19.70
N ALA A 19 -25.76 -27.89 18.89
CA ALA A 19 -25.00 -26.79 18.33
C ALA A 19 -25.92 -26.01 17.38
N ALA A 20 -26.50 -24.90 17.86
CA ALA A 20 -27.24 -23.99 17.01
C ALA A 20 -26.29 -23.44 15.93
N ALA A 21 -26.55 -23.80 14.67
CA ALA A 21 -25.85 -23.22 13.53
C ALA A 21 -26.24 -21.74 13.44
N VAL A 22 -25.39 -20.85 13.96
CA VAL A 22 -25.56 -19.41 13.78
C VAL A 22 -25.42 -19.12 12.29
N PRO A 23 -26.44 -18.54 11.63
CA PRO A 23 -26.35 -18.23 10.21
C PRO A 23 -25.21 -17.22 9.99
N ARG A 24 -24.19 -17.63 9.21
CA ARG A 24 -23.19 -16.70 8.69
C ARG A 24 -23.87 -15.83 7.65
N THR A 25 -24.24 -14.61 8.01
CA THR A 25 -24.55 -13.58 7.01
C THR A 25 -23.31 -13.39 6.15
N ALA A 26 -23.41 -13.72 4.86
CA ALA A 26 -22.39 -13.39 3.89
C ALA A 26 -22.25 -11.86 3.87
N HIS A 27 -21.10 -11.36 4.29
CA HIS A 27 -20.85 -9.94 4.34
C HIS A 27 -20.65 -9.41 2.91
N ALA A 28 -21.22 -8.25 2.59
CA ALA A 28 -21.00 -7.60 1.31
C ALA A 28 -19.52 -7.23 1.23
N GLY A 29 -18.75 -7.98 0.42
CA GLY A 29 -17.29 -7.93 0.43
C GLY A 29 -16.72 -6.51 0.36
N MET A 30 -15.56 -6.33 0.98
CA MET A 30 -14.96 -5.01 1.19
C MET A 30 -14.73 -4.26 -0.13
N TRP A 31 -15.12 -2.99 -0.15
CA TRP A 31 -14.94 -2.10 -1.30
C TRP A 31 -14.02 -0.92 -0.96
N LEU A 32 -13.42 -0.33 -1.99
CA LEU A 32 -12.58 0.86 -1.89
C LEU A 32 -12.91 1.78 -3.07
N SER A 33 -13.07 3.07 -2.81
CA SER A 33 -13.31 4.10 -3.82
C SER A 33 -12.56 5.38 -3.52
N SER A 34 -12.48 6.25 -4.53
CA SER A 34 -11.85 7.56 -4.42
C SER A 34 -12.61 8.54 -5.32
N PRO A 35 -12.96 9.74 -4.82
CA PRO A 35 -13.53 10.81 -5.65
C PRO A 35 -12.48 11.55 -6.48
N ASP A 36 -11.18 11.31 -6.24
CA ASP A 36 -10.08 12.05 -6.88
C ASP A 36 -9.57 11.37 -8.16
N LEU A 37 -10.21 10.26 -8.57
CA LEU A 37 -10.00 9.65 -9.88
C LEU A 37 -10.93 10.33 -10.90
N ALA A 38 -10.42 10.51 -12.12
CA ALA A 38 -11.26 10.84 -13.26
C ALA A 38 -12.27 9.70 -13.55
N ALA A 39 -13.31 10.03 -14.33
CA ALA A 39 -14.39 9.09 -14.65
C ALA A 39 -13.91 7.78 -15.32
N ASP A 40 -12.75 7.80 -15.97
CA ASP A 40 -12.11 6.66 -16.62
C ASP A 40 -11.16 5.87 -15.69
N GLY A 41 -11.13 6.21 -14.39
CA GLY A 41 -10.28 5.59 -13.39
C GLY A 41 -8.82 6.08 -13.40
N THR A 42 -8.55 7.23 -14.00
CA THR A 42 -7.19 7.80 -14.07
C THR A 42 -6.93 8.75 -12.89
N LEU A 43 -5.74 8.67 -12.28
CA LEU A 43 -5.27 9.65 -11.29
C LEU A 43 -5.03 11.00 -11.96
N THR A 44 -5.42 12.08 -11.29
CA THR A 44 -5.25 13.43 -11.83
C THR A 44 -3.89 14.03 -11.43
N ALA A 45 -3.47 15.11 -12.12
CA ALA A 45 -2.16 15.73 -11.92
C ALA A 45 -1.80 16.04 -10.44
N PRO A 46 -2.72 16.49 -9.55
CA PRO A 46 -2.42 16.66 -8.12
C PRO A 46 -1.84 15.43 -7.43
N GLN A 47 -2.27 14.22 -7.82
CA GLN A 47 -1.78 12.97 -7.25
C GLN A 47 -0.40 12.57 -7.79
N ALA A 48 0.02 13.09 -8.94
CA ALA A 48 1.32 12.76 -9.52
C ALA A 48 2.47 13.31 -8.67
N TRP A 49 3.65 12.73 -8.85
CA TRP A 49 4.89 13.15 -8.17
C TRP A 49 5.28 14.58 -8.55
N ASP A 50 5.94 15.27 -7.63
CA ASP A 50 6.28 16.70 -7.72
C ASP A 50 7.76 16.98 -8.06
N ARG A 51 8.51 15.92 -8.38
CA ARG A 51 9.95 15.96 -8.67
C ARG A 51 10.31 14.96 -9.77
N ASP A 52 11.60 14.82 -10.06
CA ASP A 52 12.12 13.89 -11.09
C ASP A 52 11.52 14.12 -12.49
N GLY A 53 11.25 15.39 -12.80
CA GLY A 53 10.63 15.82 -14.05
C GLY A 53 9.13 15.56 -14.14
N CYS A 54 8.48 15.12 -13.05
CA CYS A 54 7.03 15.05 -12.95
C CYS A 54 6.43 16.35 -12.42
N GLY A 55 5.27 16.73 -12.97
CA GLY A 55 4.61 18.03 -12.76
C GLY A 55 3.40 17.99 -11.84
N GLY A 56 3.34 17.00 -10.95
CA GLY A 56 2.24 16.87 -9.99
C GLY A 56 2.42 17.71 -8.72
N LYS A 57 1.62 17.39 -7.70
CA LYS A 57 1.66 18.05 -6.38
C LYS A 57 1.95 17.09 -5.23
N ASN A 58 2.13 15.81 -5.55
CA ASN A 58 2.32 14.72 -4.60
C ASN A 58 1.25 14.67 -3.48
N ILE A 59 -0.01 14.93 -3.83
CA ILE A 59 -1.13 14.89 -2.88
C ILE A 59 -1.79 13.52 -2.95
N SER A 60 -1.74 12.74 -1.86
CA SER A 60 -2.44 11.44 -1.82
C SER A 60 -3.95 11.63 -2.09
N PRO A 61 -4.60 10.76 -2.87
CA PRO A 61 -6.03 10.90 -3.13
C PRO A 61 -6.85 10.65 -1.86
N ALA A 62 -8.04 11.26 -1.80
CA ALA A 62 -9.06 10.89 -0.84
C ALA A 62 -9.50 9.44 -1.08
N LEU A 63 -9.66 8.66 -0.02
CA LEU A 63 -10.05 7.25 -0.07
C LEU A 63 -11.23 7.01 0.85
N ARG A 64 -12.15 6.15 0.44
CA ARG A 64 -13.29 5.68 1.24
C ARG A 64 -13.47 4.19 1.06
N TRP A 65 -13.81 3.49 2.13
CA TRP A 65 -14.05 2.06 2.10
C TRP A 65 -15.16 1.67 3.06
N GLY A 66 -15.61 0.43 2.92
CA GLY A 66 -16.58 -0.21 3.79
C GLY A 66 -16.81 -1.65 3.35
N GLY A 67 -17.74 -2.33 4.01
CA GLY A 67 -17.98 -3.74 3.69
C GLY A 67 -16.88 -4.66 4.24
N GLU A 68 -16.20 -4.25 5.30
CA GLU A 68 -15.24 -5.08 6.04
C GLU A 68 -15.90 -6.09 6.97
N ALA A 69 -15.29 -7.25 7.17
CA ALA A 69 -15.76 -8.23 8.13
C ALA A 69 -16.03 -7.59 9.51
N PRO A 70 -17.17 -7.89 10.19
CA PRO A 70 -17.51 -7.27 11.48
C PRO A 70 -16.50 -7.50 12.62
N THR A 71 -15.57 -8.44 12.43
CA THR A 71 -14.49 -8.76 13.37
C THR A 71 -13.19 -7.97 13.10
N ALA A 72 -13.19 -7.06 12.13
CA ALA A 72 -12.06 -6.19 11.84
C ALA A 72 -11.73 -5.29 13.03
N LYS A 73 -10.45 -5.19 13.37
CA LYS A 73 -9.94 -4.41 14.51
C LYS A 73 -9.09 -3.21 14.10
N SER A 74 -8.52 -3.25 12.90
CA SER A 74 -7.83 -2.13 12.28
C SER A 74 -7.84 -2.29 10.75
N PHE A 75 -7.35 -1.26 10.06
CA PHE A 75 -7.07 -1.31 8.63
C PHE A 75 -5.60 -1.06 8.32
N ALA A 76 -5.18 -1.57 7.17
CA ALA A 76 -3.94 -1.17 6.50
C ALA A 76 -4.23 -0.79 5.04
N LEU A 77 -3.50 0.19 4.52
CA LEU A 77 -3.56 0.64 3.13
C LEU A 77 -2.20 0.38 2.49
N ILE A 78 -2.19 -0.20 1.28
CA ILE A 78 -1.01 -0.31 0.43
C ILE A 78 -1.38 0.19 -0.96
N ILE A 79 -0.60 1.13 -1.50
CA ILE A 79 -0.65 1.55 -2.89
C ILE A 79 0.60 1.03 -3.59
N MET A 80 0.41 0.30 -4.67
CA MET A 80 1.50 -0.32 -5.42
C MET A 80 1.36 -0.10 -6.93
N ASP A 81 2.43 0.29 -7.60
CA ASP A 81 2.57 0.20 -9.05
C ASP A 81 2.76 -1.27 -9.44
N ALA A 82 1.79 -1.83 -10.15
CA ALA A 82 1.76 -3.24 -10.54
C ALA A 82 2.51 -3.52 -11.85
N ASP A 83 2.97 -2.48 -12.56
CA ASP A 83 3.69 -2.63 -13.83
C ASP A 83 5.21 -2.66 -13.63
N VAL A 84 5.68 -2.37 -12.41
CA VAL A 84 7.06 -2.65 -11.98
C VAL A 84 7.18 -4.13 -11.58
N LYS A 85 8.19 -4.85 -12.10
CA LYS A 85 8.34 -6.32 -11.97
C LYS A 85 8.20 -6.89 -10.54
N LYS A 86 8.66 -6.16 -9.52
CA LYS A 86 8.56 -6.56 -8.10
C LYS A 86 7.47 -5.81 -7.33
N GLY A 87 6.64 -5.04 -8.04
CA GLY A 87 5.82 -3.98 -7.48
C GLY A 87 6.67 -2.80 -7.00
N PHE A 88 6.09 -1.60 -7.04
CA PHE A 88 6.67 -0.42 -6.41
C PHE A 88 5.66 0.16 -5.42
N ARG A 89 5.95 0.16 -4.13
CA ARG A 89 5.04 0.63 -3.08
C ARG A 89 5.15 2.16 -3.00
N HIS A 90 4.08 2.83 -3.38
CA HIS A 90 3.93 4.28 -3.39
C HIS A 90 3.49 4.84 -2.04
N TRP A 91 2.71 4.07 -1.26
CA TRP A 91 2.26 4.48 0.06
C TRP A 91 1.84 3.27 0.88
N MET A 92 2.18 3.27 2.16
CA MET A 92 1.68 2.27 3.11
C MET A 92 1.34 2.90 4.45
N VAL A 93 0.17 2.54 4.95
CA VAL A 93 -0.35 2.97 6.25
C VAL A 93 -0.89 1.75 6.97
N PHE A 94 -0.67 1.65 8.28
CA PHE A 94 -1.18 0.56 9.10
C PHE A 94 -1.66 1.09 10.45
N ASN A 95 -2.32 0.23 11.22
CA ASN A 95 -2.96 0.57 12.50
C ASN A 95 -4.01 1.69 12.37
N ILE A 96 -4.66 1.79 11.21
CA ILE A 96 -5.81 2.68 11.03
C ILE A 96 -6.96 2.13 11.90
N PRO A 97 -7.52 2.90 12.86
CA PRO A 97 -8.53 2.36 13.78
C PRO A 97 -9.78 1.83 13.05
N ALA A 98 -10.40 0.75 13.55
CA ALA A 98 -11.59 0.12 12.94
C ALA A 98 -12.79 1.07 12.71
N GLY A 99 -12.89 2.18 13.45
CA GLY A 99 -13.94 3.18 13.24
C GLY A 99 -13.71 4.11 12.03
N VAL A 100 -12.52 4.08 11.43
CA VAL A 100 -12.14 4.98 10.34
C VAL A 100 -12.38 4.32 8.98
N HIS A 101 -13.16 5.00 8.14
CA HIS A 101 -13.60 4.50 6.84
C HIS A 101 -13.23 5.42 5.68
N ALA A 102 -12.38 6.42 5.97
CA ALA A 102 -11.90 7.36 4.97
C ALA A 102 -10.54 7.95 5.36
N LEU A 103 -9.75 8.28 4.34
CA LEU A 103 -8.61 9.19 4.45
C LEU A 103 -8.88 10.40 3.56
N PRO A 104 -8.71 11.64 4.05
CA PRO A 104 -8.85 12.82 3.22
C PRO A 104 -7.70 12.92 2.20
N ALA A 105 -7.92 13.70 1.14
CA ALA A 105 -6.84 14.06 0.23
C ALA A 105 -5.68 14.71 1.00
N GLY A 106 -4.45 14.33 0.67
CA GLY A 106 -3.25 14.79 1.36
C GLY A 106 -2.94 14.12 2.70
N ALA A 107 -3.75 13.17 3.18
CA ALA A 107 -3.44 12.41 4.40
C ALA A 107 -2.07 11.70 4.38
N GLY A 108 -1.53 11.40 3.20
CA GLY A 108 -0.23 10.80 3.01
C GLY A 108 0.97 11.73 3.08
N ALA A 109 0.78 12.99 3.52
CA ALA A 109 1.90 13.89 3.79
C ALA A 109 2.90 13.25 4.78
N ALA A 110 4.20 13.43 4.54
CA ALA A 110 5.25 12.77 5.32
C ALA A 110 5.27 13.14 6.81
N ASP A 111 4.70 14.30 7.18
CA ASP A 111 4.58 14.75 8.57
C ASP A 111 3.49 14.00 9.36
N GLY A 112 2.65 13.21 8.68
CA GLY A 112 1.60 12.38 9.28
C GLY A 112 0.43 13.16 9.87
N LYS A 113 0.36 14.49 9.72
CA LYS A 113 -0.68 15.32 10.37
C LYS A 113 -2.08 15.04 9.85
N GLY A 114 -2.20 14.55 8.62
CA GLY A 114 -3.48 14.18 8.01
C GLY A 114 -3.96 12.76 8.36
N LEU A 115 -3.18 11.98 9.13
CA LEU A 115 -3.58 10.63 9.52
C LEU A 115 -4.48 10.61 10.77
N PRO A 116 -5.39 9.63 10.85
CA PRO A 116 -6.10 9.33 12.10
C PRO A 116 -5.13 8.99 13.23
N LYS A 117 -5.50 9.37 14.46
CA LYS A 117 -4.72 9.04 15.65
C LYS A 117 -4.51 7.52 15.75
N GLY A 118 -3.27 7.09 15.94
CA GLY A 118 -2.88 5.68 16.04
C GLY A 118 -2.44 5.05 14.73
N ALA A 119 -2.81 5.64 13.58
CA ALA A 119 -2.31 5.18 12.28
C ALA A 119 -0.83 5.56 12.10
N VAL A 120 -0.09 4.70 11.39
CA VAL A 120 1.34 4.83 11.18
C VAL A 120 1.67 4.70 9.70
N GLN A 121 2.52 5.58 9.18
CA GLN A 121 3.10 5.45 7.84
C GLN A 121 4.39 4.64 7.90
N ALA A 122 4.53 3.67 7.00
CA ALA A 122 5.78 2.96 6.81
C ALA A 122 6.62 3.59 5.69
N MET A 123 7.91 3.27 5.70
CA MET A 123 8.83 3.59 4.62
C MET A 123 8.37 2.96 3.30
N ASN A 124 8.18 3.78 2.27
CA ASN A 124 7.81 3.33 0.92
C ASN A 124 9.07 3.02 0.07
N ASP A 125 8.90 2.65 -1.21
CA ASP A 125 10.05 2.29 -2.06
C ASP A 125 10.88 3.50 -2.53
N PHE A 126 10.42 4.72 -2.32
CA PHE A 126 11.25 5.91 -2.49
C PHE A 126 12.24 6.09 -1.33
N GLY A 127 12.06 5.39 -0.21
CA GLY A 127 12.89 5.47 0.99
C GLY A 127 12.33 6.28 2.18
N PRO A 128 11.56 7.37 2.01
CA PRO A 128 10.91 8.03 3.14
C PRO A 128 9.53 7.42 3.46
N LYS A 129 8.97 7.82 4.61
CA LYS A 129 7.56 7.59 4.95
C LYS A 129 6.68 8.56 4.17
N GLY A 130 5.45 8.14 3.88
CA GLY A 130 4.47 8.97 3.20
C GLY A 130 4.04 8.45 1.84
N TYR A 131 3.18 9.21 1.21
CA TYR A 131 2.77 9.00 -0.17
C TYR A 131 3.83 9.55 -1.12
N GLY A 132 4.21 8.74 -2.10
CA GLY A 132 4.85 9.20 -3.31
C GLY A 132 3.95 8.96 -4.52
N GLY A 133 3.70 10.01 -5.29
CA GLY A 133 2.84 9.99 -6.45
C GLY A 133 3.40 9.18 -7.63
N PRO A 134 2.55 8.86 -8.62
CA PRO A 134 2.98 8.32 -9.91
C PRO A 134 4.00 9.22 -10.61
N CYS A 135 5.04 8.60 -11.16
CA CYS A 135 5.96 9.22 -12.09
C CYS A 135 6.50 8.16 -13.06
N PRO A 136 5.63 7.51 -13.86
CA PRO A 136 6.08 6.46 -14.77
C PRO A 136 7.04 7.05 -15.83
N PRO A 137 7.79 6.19 -16.56
CA PRO A 137 8.62 6.65 -17.68
C PRO A 137 7.80 7.42 -18.72
N ALA A 138 8.45 8.34 -19.43
CA ALA A 138 7.78 9.17 -20.44
C ALA A 138 7.08 8.32 -21.50
N GLY A 139 5.86 8.72 -21.88
CA GLY A 139 5.02 8.00 -22.85
C GLY A 139 4.35 6.73 -22.29
N GLN A 140 4.58 6.37 -21.02
CA GLN A 140 3.96 5.20 -20.40
C GLN A 140 2.79 5.59 -19.49
N THR A 141 1.86 4.66 -19.35
CA THR A 141 0.77 4.69 -18.37
C THR A 141 0.88 3.44 -17.53
N HIS A 142 1.04 3.60 -16.23
CA HIS A 142 1.13 2.49 -15.29
C HIS A 142 -0.18 2.29 -14.53
N ARG A 143 -0.34 1.08 -13.99
CA ARG A 143 -1.44 0.65 -13.13
C ARG A 143 -1.04 0.71 -11.65
N TYR A 144 -1.80 1.48 -10.88
CA TYR A 144 -1.64 1.64 -9.44
C TYR A 144 -2.78 0.91 -8.74
N VAL A 145 -2.43 -0.12 -7.97
CA VAL A 145 -3.36 -0.90 -7.18
C VAL A 145 -3.39 -0.34 -5.76
N PHE A 146 -4.53 0.19 -5.39
CA PHE A 146 -4.84 0.59 -4.02
C PHE A 146 -5.53 -0.59 -3.36
N THR A 147 -5.02 -1.02 -2.22
CA THR A 147 -5.65 -2.10 -1.43
C THR A 147 -5.77 -1.66 0.00
N VAL A 148 -6.99 -1.65 0.51
CA VAL A 148 -7.26 -1.57 1.94
C VAL A 148 -7.52 -2.98 2.46
N TYR A 149 -6.91 -3.32 3.59
CA TYR A 149 -7.03 -4.60 4.25
C TYR A 149 -7.72 -4.41 5.59
N ALA A 150 -8.76 -5.19 5.88
CA ALA A 150 -9.34 -5.31 7.20
C ALA A 150 -8.55 -6.35 8.00
N LEU A 151 -8.08 -6.01 9.20
CA LEU A 151 -7.16 -6.86 9.98
C LEU A 151 -7.82 -7.43 11.22
N ASN A 152 -7.41 -8.63 11.62
CA ASN A 152 -7.83 -9.27 12.89
C ASN A 152 -7.05 -8.79 14.13
N LYS A 153 -6.09 -7.88 13.92
CA LYS A 153 -5.30 -7.21 14.95
C LYS A 153 -5.67 -5.74 15.00
N ASP A 154 -5.66 -5.19 16.19
CA ASP A 154 -5.82 -3.77 16.47
C ASP A 154 -4.52 -3.00 16.20
N THR A 155 -3.38 -3.61 16.58
CA THR A 155 -2.04 -3.05 16.38
C THR A 155 -1.12 -4.11 15.78
N LEU A 156 -0.42 -3.72 14.72
CA LEU A 156 0.75 -4.41 14.20
C LEU A 156 2.00 -3.81 14.85
N GLU A 157 2.78 -4.65 15.52
CA GLU A 157 4.05 -4.28 16.15
C GLU A 157 5.16 -4.28 15.09
N LEU A 158 5.30 -3.17 14.37
CA LEU A 158 6.33 -3.00 13.36
C LEU A 158 6.95 -1.61 13.48
N SER A 159 8.28 -1.56 13.47
CA SER A 159 8.96 -0.27 13.33
C SER A 159 8.66 0.32 11.96
N PRO A 160 8.27 1.60 11.86
CA PRO A 160 7.91 2.24 10.59
C PRO A 160 9.10 2.42 9.65
N ASP A 161 10.33 2.17 10.11
CA ASP A 161 11.56 2.22 9.31
C ASP A 161 11.94 0.84 8.72
N GLN A 162 11.13 -0.19 8.99
CA GLN A 162 11.35 -1.51 8.39
C GLN A 162 11.10 -1.48 6.88
N PRO A 163 11.78 -2.34 6.11
CA PRO A 163 11.55 -2.46 4.68
C PRO A 163 10.08 -2.78 4.36
N ALA A 164 9.56 -2.21 3.29
CA ALA A 164 8.16 -2.33 2.91
C ALA A 164 7.63 -3.77 2.80
N GLY A 165 8.46 -4.72 2.35
CA GLY A 165 8.07 -6.13 2.26
C GLY A 165 7.77 -6.79 3.61
N ALA A 166 8.38 -6.31 4.71
CA ALA A 166 8.10 -6.80 6.05
C ALA A 166 6.68 -6.41 6.51
N LEU A 167 6.28 -5.16 6.23
CA LEU A 167 4.92 -4.70 6.51
C LEU A 167 3.90 -5.47 5.68
N GLU A 168 4.13 -5.62 4.38
CA GLU A 168 3.22 -6.34 3.49
C GLU A 168 2.99 -7.78 3.96
N SER A 169 4.06 -8.49 4.34
CA SER A 169 3.95 -9.85 4.88
C SER A 169 3.08 -9.92 6.15
N LEU A 170 3.27 -8.97 7.07
CA LEU A 170 2.52 -8.90 8.33
C LEU A 170 1.04 -8.52 8.12
N VAL A 171 0.77 -7.59 7.18
CA VAL A 171 -0.60 -7.25 6.77
C VAL A 171 -1.30 -8.47 6.21
N LEU A 172 -0.64 -9.20 5.30
CA LEU A 172 -1.23 -10.39 4.67
C LEU A 172 -1.50 -11.53 5.66
N SER A 173 -0.65 -11.71 6.68
CA SER A 173 -0.87 -12.75 7.71
C SER A 173 -2.05 -12.45 8.65
N HIS A 174 -2.51 -11.20 8.70
CA HIS A 174 -3.60 -10.75 9.57
C HIS A 174 -4.86 -10.30 8.82
N ALA A 175 -4.85 -10.31 7.49
CA ALA A 175 -5.96 -9.86 6.66
C ALA A 175 -7.17 -10.80 6.77
N LEU A 176 -8.33 -10.22 7.07
CA LEU A 176 -9.65 -10.86 7.07
C LEU A 176 -10.38 -10.63 5.75
N ASP A 177 -10.26 -9.43 5.20
CA ASP A 177 -10.88 -9.03 3.94
C ASP A 177 -10.04 -7.92 3.27
N LYS A 178 -10.33 -7.61 2.01
CA LYS A 178 -9.67 -6.53 1.27
C LYS A 178 -10.59 -5.85 0.26
N GLY A 179 -10.52 -4.53 0.21
CA GLY A 179 -11.10 -3.70 -0.86
C GLY A 179 -10.01 -3.23 -1.81
N ARG A 180 -10.26 -3.29 -3.13
CA ARG A 180 -9.29 -2.86 -4.15
C ARG A 180 -9.87 -1.80 -5.06
N LEU A 181 -9.03 -0.82 -5.39
CA LEU A 181 -9.26 0.18 -6.41
C LEU A 181 -8.08 0.16 -7.37
N LEU A 182 -8.35 -0.03 -8.67
CA LEU A 182 -7.36 0.09 -9.72
C LEU A 182 -7.42 1.51 -10.27
N ALA A 183 -6.30 2.21 -10.23
CA ALA A 183 -6.13 3.48 -10.93
C ALA A 183 -5.08 3.34 -12.03
N ARG A 184 -5.19 4.17 -13.06
CA ARG A 184 -4.12 4.36 -14.05
C ARG A 184 -3.50 5.73 -13.85
N SER A 185 -2.23 5.89 -14.18
CA SER A 185 -1.65 7.24 -14.29
C SER A 185 -0.71 7.29 -15.48
N PRO A 186 -0.88 8.24 -16.41
CA PRO A 186 0.19 8.61 -17.31
C PRO A 186 1.31 9.31 -16.53
N ARG A 187 2.42 9.58 -17.22
CA ARG A 187 3.38 10.57 -16.74
C ARG A 187 2.78 11.97 -16.93
N PHE A 188 2.75 12.75 -15.85
CA PHE A 188 2.49 14.18 -15.92
C PHE A 188 3.83 14.89 -15.91
N ASP A 189 4.23 15.48 -17.02
CA ASP A 189 5.53 16.16 -17.11
C ASP A 189 5.50 17.52 -16.41
N ALA A 190 6.60 17.86 -15.74
CA ALA A 190 6.79 19.21 -15.24
C ALA A 190 6.82 20.18 -16.42
N PRO A 191 6.20 21.38 -16.31
CA PRO A 191 6.37 22.40 -17.33
C PRO A 191 7.85 22.66 -17.54
N ALA A 192 8.27 22.77 -18.80
CA ALA A 192 9.64 23.14 -19.13
C ALA A 192 9.97 24.43 -18.36
N ALA A 193 11.05 24.41 -17.58
CA ALA A 193 11.53 25.62 -16.92
C ALA A 193 11.74 26.68 -18.02
N SER A 194 11.02 27.80 -17.95
CA SER A 194 11.25 28.90 -18.89
C SER A 194 12.73 29.27 -18.85
N PRO A 195 13.41 29.41 -20.00
CA PRO A 195 14.84 29.72 -20.05
C PRO A 195 15.20 31.06 -19.38
N ASP A 196 14.21 31.91 -19.07
CA ASP A 196 14.39 33.27 -18.53
C ASP A 196 14.36 33.39 -17.00
N LYS A 197 14.23 32.28 -16.25
CA LYS A 197 14.34 32.31 -14.78
C LYS A 197 15.61 31.61 -14.31
N VAL A 198 16.67 32.39 -14.15
CA VAL A 198 17.81 32.03 -13.29
C VAL A 198 17.26 31.71 -11.89
N PRO A 199 17.55 30.55 -11.30
CA PRO A 199 17.12 30.27 -9.93
C PRO A 199 17.83 31.25 -9.00
N GLU A 200 17.05 32.07 -8.30
CA GLU A 200 17.54 32.91 -7.21
C GLU A 200 18.11 31.97 -6.13
N LYS A 201 19.43 32.00 -6.00
CA LYS A 201 20.21 31.22 -5.06
C LYS A 201 19.66 31.49 -3.65
N ALA A 202 19.07 30.49 -3.02
CA ALA A 202 18.73 30.54 -1.60
C ALA A 202 20.02 30.77 -0.80
N SER A 203 20.25 32.02 -0.40
CA SER A 203 21.35 32.45 0.45
C SER A 203 21.18 31.84 1.84
N GLN A 204 22.03 30.86 2.16
CA GLN A 204 22.26 30.48 3.56
C GLN A 204 23.01 31.60 4.28
N PRO A 205 22.71 31.93 5.54
CA PRO A 205 23.43 32.96 6.27
C PRO A 205 24.83 32.46 6.65
N GLU A 206 25.83 33.27 6.35
CA GLU A 206 27.24 33.05 6.67
C GLU A 206 27.45 33.04 8.20
N ALA A 207 28.13 32.00 8.69
CA ALA A 207 28.56 31.91 10.08
C ALA A 207 29.70 32.91 10.35
N LYS A 208 29.42 33.88 11.24
CA LYS A 208 30.40 34.86 11.72
C LYS A 208 31.58 34.21 12.45
N THR A 209 32.74 34.74 12.15
CA THR A 209 34.05 34.61 12.79
C THR A 209 33.97 34.74 14.33
N ALA A 210 34.68 33.87 15.05
CA ALA A 210 35.04 34.07 16.45
C ALA A 210 36.51 33.73 16.68
N GLU A 211 37.09 34.52 17.58
CA GLU A 211 38.49 34.83 17.84
C GLU A 211 39.25 33.73 18.61
N LYS A 212 40.54 33.97 18.86
CA LYS A 212 41.63 33.01 19.09
C LYS A 212 42.03 32.82 20.58
N GLN A 213 42.06 31.54 21.04
CA GLN A 213 42.98 30.88 22.02
C GLN A 213 43.00 31.31 23.52
N PRO A 214 43.46 30.46 24.50
CA PRO A 214 44.69 29.66 24.44
C PRO A 214 44.66 28.21 25.01
N ALA A 215 45.83 27.58 24.84
CA ALA A 215 46.16 26.18 24.97
C ALA A 215 46.14 25.60 26.39
N ALA A 216 45.78 24.32 26.49
CA ALA A 216 46.17 23.43 27.59
C ALA A 216 46.56 22.05 27.05
N LYS A 217 47.62 21.50 27.64
CA LYS A 217 48.41 20.33 27.24
C LYS A 217 47.59 19.02 27.31
N SER A 218 47.72 18.15 26.32
CA SER A 218 47.27 16.75 26.39
C SER A 218 48.45 15.78 26.25
N VAL A 219 48.72 15.06 27.34
CA VAL A 219 49.52 13.83 27.40
C VAL A 219 48.79 12.74 26.61
N GLY A 220 49.55 11.96 25.84
CA GLY A 220 49.01 10.99 24.90
C GLY A 220 48.42 9.73 25.53
N ASN A 221 47.54 9.08 24.77
CA ASN A 221 47.66 7.64 24.53
C ASN A 221 46.87 7.24 23.26
N LYS A 222 47.53 6.47 22.39
CA LYS A 222 47.00 5.85 21.18
C LYS A 222 46.32 4.52 21.56
N PRO A 223 45.25 4.11 20.87
CA PRO A 223 45.34 2.80 20.25
C PRO A 223 44.89 2.79 18.79
N GLU A 224 45.51 1.87 18.04
CA GLU A 224 45.36 1.61 16.61
C GLU A 224 43.93 1.27 16.15
N ALA A 225 43.56 1.84 14.99
CA ALA A 225 42.51 1.31 14.12
C ALA A 225 43.15 0.79 12.82
N LYS A 226 42.88 -0.47 12.49
CA LYS A 226 43.26 -1.14 11.23
C LYS A 226 42.59 -0.50 10.00
N PRO A 227 43.23 -0.48 8.82
CA PRO A 227 42.64 0.07 7.60
C PRO A 227 41.58 -0.88 7.01
N ILE A 228 40.38 -0.34 6.74
CA ILE A 228 39.34 -1.01 5.96
C ILE A 228 39.70 -0.89 4.47
N GLY A 229 39.70 -2.05 3.79
CA GLY A 229 40.13 -2.22 2.41
C GLY A 229 39.26 -1.49 1.38
N LYS A 230 39.92 -1.19 0.26
CA LYS A 230 39.38 -0.57 -0.96
C LYS A 230 38.20 -1.38 -1.54
N GLN A 231 37.17 -0.68 -2.00
CA GLN A 231 36.11 -1.25 -2.86
C GLN A 231 36.69 -1.71 -4.21
N PRO A 232 36.27 -2.86 -4.77
CA PRO A 232 36.62 -3.21 -6.15
C PRO A 232 35.65 -2.60 -7.16
N GLU A 233 36.24 -2.07 -8.22
CA GLU A 233 35.58 -1.50 -9.40
C GLU A 233 34.74 -2.55 -10.16
N ALA A 234 33.56 -2.13 -10.64
CA ALA A 234 32.67 -2.96 -11.45
C ALA A 234 33.21 -3.12 -12.89
N LYS A 235 33.42 -4.37 -13.32
CA LYS A 235 33.73 -4.72 -14.72
C LYS A 235 32.45 -4.77 -15.59
N PRO A 236 32.56 -4.50 -16.90
CA PRO A 236 31.41 -4.49 -17.81
C PRO A 236 30.92 -5.92 -18.10
N VAL A 237 29.61 -6.14 -17.98
CA VAL A 237 28.95 -7.41 -18.29
C VAL A 237 28.73 -7.55 -19.80
N GLY A 238 29.18 -8.68 -20.34
CA GLY A 238 29.08 -9.04 -21.76
C GLY A 238 27.66 -9.29 -22.25
N LYS A 239 27.50 -9.15 -23.58
CA LYS A 239 26.26 -9.43 -24.33
C LYS A 239 25.79 -10.86 -24.13
N GLN A 240 24.51 -11.05 -23.80
CA GLN A 240 23.83 -12.35 -23.86
C GLN A 240 23.19 -12.58 -25.25
N PRO A 241 23.07 -13.85 -25.71
CA PRO A 241 22.56 -14.19 -27.03
C PRO A 241 21.02 -14.11 -27.11
N GLU A 242 20.52 -13.80 -28.30
CA GLU A 242 19.10 -13.67 -28.64
C GLU A 242 18.31 -14.96 -28.41
N ALA A 243 17.17 -14.85 -27.71
CA ALA A 243 16.20 -15.92 -27.57
C ALA A 243 15.20 -15.89 -28.75
N LYS A 244 14.96 -17.07 -29.35
CA LYS A 244 14.02 -17.25 -30.47
C LYS A 244 12.55 -17.00 -30.05
N PRO A 245 11.69 -16.54 -30.97
CA PRO A 245 10.30 -16.21 -30.67
C PRO A 245 9.44 -17.46 -30.41
N VAL A 246 8.59 -17.38 -29.40
CA VAL A 246 7.56 -18.37 -29.05
C VAL A 246 6.27 -18.03 -29.82
N PRO A 247 5.54 -19.01 -30.39
CA PRO A 247 4.33 -18.72 -31.17
C PRO A 247 3.18 -18.21 -30.30
N GLU A 248 2.49 -17.21 -30.85
CA GLU A 248 1.38 -16.47 -30.26
C GLU A 248 0.11 -17.34 -30.13
N ALA A 249 -0.49 -17.38 -28.94
CA ALA A 249 -1.74 -18.07 -28.70
C ALA A 249 -2.92 -17.24 -29.24
N ARG A 250 -3.77 -17.89 -30.05
CA ARG A 250 -5.00 -17.30 -30.62
C ARG A 250 -5.95 -16.80 -29.53
N PRO A 251 -6.56 -15.60 -29.67
CA PRO A 251 -7.60 -15.15 -28.77
C PRO A 251 -8.87 -16.00 -28.91
N PRO A 252 -9.65 -16.19 -27.82
CA PRO A 252 -10.92 -16.90 -27.88
C PRO A 252 -11.98 -16.10 -28.64
N GLU A 253 -12.76 -16.82 -29.44
CA GLU A 253 -13.87 -16.32 -30.26
C GLU A 253 -14.99 -15.73 -29.37
N ALA A 254 -15.48 -14.55 -29.74
CA ALA A 254 -16.54 -13.86 -29.02
C ALA A 254 -17.86 -14.64 -29.15
N ALA A 255 -18.52 -14.91 -28.02
CA ALA A 255 -19.84 -15.51 -28.00
C ALA A 255 -20.87 -14.59 -28.69
N ALA A 256 -21.65 -15.16 -29.60
CA ALA A 256 -22.70 -14.46 -30.33
C ALA A 256 -23.79 -13.90 -29.37
N PRO A 257 -24.39 -12.74 -29.68
CA PRO A 257 -25.47 -12.18 -28.89
C PRO A 257 -26.75 -13.05 -28.97
N PRO A 258 -27.57 -13.07 -27.91
CA PRO A 258 -28.83 -13.81 -27.90
C PRO A 258 -29.84 -13.22 -28.90
N PRO A 259 -30.77 -14.03 -29.43
CA PRO A 259 -31.77 -13.56 -30.39
C PRO A 259 -32.79 -12.61 -29.74
N ASP A 260 -33.23 -11.62 -30.51
CA ASP A 260 -34.19 -10.59 -30.11
C ASP A 260 -35.54 -11.17 -29.67
N LYS A 261 -36.08 -10.60 -28.60
CA LYS A 261 -37.40 -10.94 -28.04
C LYS A 261 -38.50 -10.43 -28.99
N PRO A 262 -39.51 -11.25 -29.36
CA PRO A 262 -40.61 -10.79 -30.20
C PRO A 262 -41.47 -9.73 -29.49
N PRO A 263 -42.09 -8.80 -30.24
CA PRO A 263 -42.83 -7.68 -29.66
C PRO A 263 -44.10 -8.15 -28.94
N ASP A 264 -44.36 -7.47 -27.82
CA ASP A 264 -45.49 -7.68 -26.93
C ASP A 264 -46.81 -7.35 -27.66
N LYS A 265 -47.74 -8.30 -27.69
CA LYS A 265 -49.10 -8.08 -28.21
C LYS A 265 -49.98 -7.64 -27.04
N THR A 266 -50.22 -6.34 -26.92
CA THR A 266 -51.30 -5.81 -26.10
C THR A 266 -52.64 -6.08 -26.79
N PRO A 267 -53.63 -6.70 -26.14
CA PRO A 267 -55.00 -6.73 -26.66
C PRO A 267 -55.73 -5.43 -26.30
N GLU A 268 -56.55 -4.94 -27.23
CA GLU A 268 -57.60 -3.92 -27.01
C GLU A 268 -58.70 -4.40 -26.05
#